data_AF-A0AAD8FBS3-F1
#
_entry.id   AF-A0AAD8FBS3-F1
#
_cell.length_a   1.000
_cell.length_b   1.000
_cell.length_c   1.000
_cell.angle_alpha   90.00
_cell.angle_beta   90.00
_cell.angle_gamma   90.00
#
_symmetry.space_group_name_H-M   'P 1'
#
loop_
_entity.id
_entity.type
_entity.pdbx_description
1 polymer ?
#
loop_
_entity_poly.entity_id
_entity_poly.type
_entity_poly.pdbx_seq_one_letter_code
_entity_poly.pdbx_strand_id
1 'polypeptide(L)'
;MNSKQEIYVKDLVALKERPDFERLKYEAFAEQAYSYSRLGGPVNYNLSICLYEKCIVRYPLNYLWKFGLGLVYRRCTNCNLYCSSTTSQDIHQLASKCTALLFEVGEKGDKYLRGLAYSHLVSIRQYMNREEQACLFKRKSIWVLIKHTLKNGKTNPAVLRQCGKSFKSINVDKAIELLEKSLKLRQHGVTYHHLGLCLIKKADFLANGRYKTNNSHRKRFTQSHTSDLNSRKKNLNSSLPQSSFLLPSSLRNSTKSLHSSSIKSESSNFSQSISENRTNNKSSQPYNKPAGSTNLGLDNDFLKPYVVSQIEQLDPNDKLVIQAKHYFKRSLEITYGENLPAKQSLGDLYFKTGCYEKALAIYNQIINEGNQNYIITLLSALEFAGKSLQRMCETSELSQPEE
;
A
#
# COMPACT_ATOMS: atom_id res chain seq x y z
N MET A 1 -24.50 43.51 10.95
CA MET A 1 -23.54 42.43 11.29
C MET A 1 -23.07 42.66 12.72
N ASN A 2 -22.76 41.62 13.49
CA ASN A 2 -22.15 41.81 14.81
C ASN A 2 -20.71 42.35 14.63
N SER A 3 -20.22 43.24 15.49
CA SER A 3 -18.88 43.86 15.39
C SER A 3 -17.76 42.82 15.22
N LYS A 4 -17.92 41.63 15.79
CA LYS A 4 -17.00 40.50 15.59
C LYS A 4 -16.92 40.03 14.13
N GLN A 5 -18.05 39.97 13.42
CA GLN A 5 -18.09 39.56 12.02
C GLN A 5 -17.40 40.58 11.10
N GLU A 6 -17.55 41.87 11.38
CA GLU A 6 -16.86 42.93 10.64
C GLU A 6 -15.35 42.88 10.81
N ILE A 7 -14.88 42.57 12.03
CA ILE A 7 -13.45 42.34 12.32
C ILE A 7 -12.94 41.14 11.49
N TYR A 8 -13.64 40.00 11.51
CA TYR A 8 -13.24 38.83 10.72
C TYR A 8 -13.18 39.12 9.22
N VAL A 9 -14.14 39.86 8.67
CA VAL A 9 -14.13 40.23 7.24
C VAL A 9 -12.94 41.13 6.92
N LYS A 10 -12.63 42.11 7.77
CA LYS A 10 -11.44 42.97 7.61
C LYS A 10 -10.14 42.16 7.64
N ASP A 11 -10.02 41.23 8.57
CA ASP A 11 -8.84 40.36 8.66
C ASP A 11 -8.69 39.46 7.42
N LEU A 12 -9.80 38.93 6.89
CA LEU A 12 -9.80 38.13 5.66
C LEU A 12 -9.40 38.94 4.42
N VAL A 13 -9.80 40.22 4.35
CA VAL A 13 -9.37 41.12 3.28
C VAL A 13 -7.87 41.44 3.42
N ALA A 14 -7.41 41.77 4.63
CA ALA A 14 -6.00 42.06 4.88
C ALA A 14 -5.08 40.86 4.57
N LEU A 15 -5.56 39.62 4.81
CA LEU A 15 -4.82 38.41 4.44
C LEU A 15 -4.57 38.32 2.94
N LYS A 16 -5.51 38.76 2.09
CA LYS A 16 -5.36 38.70 0.61
C LYS A 16 -4.25 39.60 0.08
N GLU A 17 -4.01 40.72 0.76
CA GLU A 17 -2.99 41.70 0.37
C GLU A 17 -1.56 41.27 0.73
N ARG A 18 -1.40 40.18 1.50
CA ARG A 18 -0.08 39.69 1.87
C ARG A 18 0.65 39.08 0.66
N PRO A 19 1.96 39.31 0.51
CA PRO A 19 2.72 38.77 -0.62
C PRO A 19 2.81 37.24 -0.62
N ASP A 20 2.62 36.60 0.55
CA ASP A 20 2.62 35.15 0.72
C ASP A 20 1.22 34.52 0.65
N PHE A 21 0.16 35.31 0.43
CA PHE A 21 -1.22 34.84 0.43
C PHE A 21 -1.45 33.68 -0.54
N GLU A 22 -1.01 33.82 -1.79
CA GLU A 22 -1.20 32.75 -2.78
C GLU A 22 -0.44 31.47 -2.39
N ARG A 23 0.73 31.55 -1.75
CA ARG A 23 1.40 30.34 -1.23
C ARG A 23 0.54 29.68 -0.15
N LEU A 24 0.11 30.45 0.85
CA LEU A 24 -0.67 29.97 1.98
C LEU A 24 -2.01 29.36 1.55
N LYS A 25 -2.68 29.96 0.56
CA LYS A 25 -3.93 29.47 -0.01
C LYS A 25 -3.78 28.07 -0.61
N TYR A 26 -2.71 27.82 -1.36
CA TYR A 26 -2.47 26.50 -1.96
C TYR A 26 -1.95 25.48 -0.93
N GLU A 27 -1.23 25.91 0.11
CA GLU A 27 -0.93 25.06 1.27
C GLU A 27 -2.22 24.59 1.96
N ALA A 28 -3.15 25.52 2.21
CA ALA A 28 -4.46 25.19 2.78
C ALA A 28 -5.27 24.23 1.88
N PHE A 29 -5.26 24.43 0.55
CA PHE A 29 -5.87 23.48 -0.39
C PHE A 29 -5.24 22.08 -0.31
N ALA A 30 -3.91 21.99 -0.19
CA ALA A 30 -3.23 20.71 -0.09
C ALA A 30 -3.52 20.00 1.25
N GLU A 31 -3.66 20.74 2.35
CA GLU A 31 -4.07 20.21 3.66
C GLU A 31 -5.53 19.73 3.66
N GLN A 32 -6.42 20.48 3.02
CA GLN A 32 -7.81 20.08 2.83
C GLN A 32 -7.89 18.84 1.93
N ALA A 33 -7.11 18.79 0.85
CA ALA A 33 -7.00 17.61 -0.01
C ALA A 33 -6.52 16.38 0.76
N TYR A 34 -5.49 16.53 1.60
CA TYR A 34 -5.02 15.48 2.48
C TYR A 34 -6.13 14.99 3.41
N SER A 35 -6.87 15.90 4.02
CA SER A 35 -7.96 15.59 4.96
C SER A 35 -9.08 14.79 4.28
N TYR A 36 -9.56 15.22 3.11
CA TYR A 36 -10.51 14.44 2.32
C TYR A 36 -9.98 13.05 1.96
N SER A 37 -8.68 12.94 1.65
CA SER A 37 -8.06 11.63 1.36
C SER A 37 -8.05 10.68 2.58
N ARG A 38 -8.15 11.22 3.80
CA ARG A 38 -8.17 10.45 5.05
C ARG A 38 -9.58 10.08 5.48
N LEU A 39 -10.57 10.95 5.23
CA LEU A 39 -11.98 10.65 5.44
C LEU A 39 -12.46 9.49 4.57
N GLY A 40 -11.90 9.38 3.36
CA GLY A 40 -12.19 8.26 2.46
C GLY A 40 -13.57 8.33 1.80
N GLY A 41 -13.86 7.34 0.96
CA GLY A 41 -15.09 7.30 0.16
C GLY A 41 -14.97 8.03 -1.19
N PRO A 42 -15.78 7.65 -2.20
CA PRO A 42 -15.62 8.14 -3.57
C PRO A 42 -15.72 9.67 -3.70
N VAL A 43 -16.70 10.28 -3.03
CA VAL A 43 -16.93 11.73 -3.06
C VAL A 43 -15.72 12.50 -2.53
N ASN A 44 -15.21 12.11 -1.36
CA ASN A 44 -14.05 12.77 -0.75
C ASN A 44 -12.78 12.55 -1.58
N TYR A 45 -12.58 11.37 -2.17
CA TYR A 45 -11.43 11.16 -3.05
C TYR A 45 -11.48 12.05 -4.29
N ASN A 46 -12.65 12.24 -4.90
CA ASN A 46 -12.78 13.17 -6.03
C ASN A 46 -12.45 14.61 -5.62
N LEU A 47 -12.95 15.08 -4.46
CA LEU A 47 -12.59 16.40 -3.92
C LEU A 47 -11.08 16.53 -3.67
N SER A 48 -10.47 15.49 -3.10
CA SER A 48 -9.03 15.42 -2.86
C SER A 48 -8.22 15.50 -4.16
N ILE A 49 -8.62 14.78 -5.20
CA ILE A 49 -7.99 14.81 -6.53
C ILE A 49 -8.06 16.23 -7.10
N CYS A 50 -9.26 16.83 -7.16
CA CYS A 50 -9.45 18.17 -7.70
C CYS A 50 -8.57 19.23 -7.01
N LEU A 51 -8.46 19.17 -5.68
CA LEU A 51 -7.64 20.12 -4.93
C LEU A 51 -6.13 19.90 -5.17
N TYR A 52 -5.66 18.65 -5.15
CA TYR A 52 -4.24 18.38 -5.44
C TYR A 52 -3.86 18.74 -6.87
N GLU A 53 -4.71 18.47 -7.86
CA GLU A 53 -4.48 18.85 -9.26
C GLU A 53 -4.30 20.38 -9.38
N LYS A 54 -5.19 21.17 -8.74
CA LYS A 54 -5.03 22.63 -8.65
C LYS A 54 -3.68 23.04 -8.06
N CYS A 55 -3.25 22.39 -6.98
CA CYS A 55 -1.98 22.68 -6.32
C CYS A 55 -0.77 22.35 -7.20
N ILE A 56 -0.79 21.22 -7.90
CA ILE A 56 0.31 20.76 -8.75
C ILE A 56 0.43 21.61 -10.02
N VAL A 57 -0.68 22.07 -10.61
CA VAL A 57 -0.67 23.00 -11.75
C VAL A 57 0.04 24.29 -11.36
N ARG A 58 -0.24 24.83 -10.18
CA ARG A 58 0.39 26.08 -9.73
C ARG A 58 1.84 25.88 -9.29
N TYR A 59 2.16 24.77 -8.63
CA TYR A 59 3.49 24.49 -8.09
C TYR A 59 4.00 23.11 -8.56
N PRO A 60 4.42 22.99 -9.84
CA PRO A 60 4.75 21.70 -10.45
C PRO A 60 6.00 21.02 -9.86
N LEU A 61 6.84 21.76 -9.15
CA LEU A 61 8.03 21.23 -8.47
C LEU A 61 7.76 20.74 -7.04
N ASN A 62 6.53 20.88 -6.53
CA ASN A 62 6.17 20.37 -5.21
C ASN A 62 5.89 18.86 -5.26
N TYR A 63 6.94 18.07 -5.04
CA TYR A 63 6.84 16.60 -5.09
C TYR A 63 6.04 15.99 -3.94
N LEU A 64 5.86 16.69 -2.81
CA LEU A 64 5.03 16.22 -1.72
C LEU A 64 3.56 16.17 -2.14
N TRP A 65 3.08 17.18 -2.86
CA TRP A 65 1.70 17.23 -3.36
C TRP A 65 1.47 16.23 -4.49
N LYS A 66 2.45 16.06 -5.39
CA LYS A 66 2.43 14.98 -6.39
C LYS A 66 2.36 13.59 -5.75
N PHE A 67 3.13 13.38 -4.68
CA PHE A 67 3.07 12.16 -3.90
C PHE A 67 1.68 11.96 -3.26
N GLY A 68 1.12 13.02 -2.65
CA GLY A 68 -0.23 13.04 -2.11
C GLY A 68 -1.28 12.61 -3.13
N LEU A 69 -1.30 13.24 -4.31
CA LEU A 69 -2.20 12.88 -5.41
C LEU A 69 -2.03 11.42 -5.86
N GLY A 70 -0.77 10.97 -6.01
CA GLY A 70 -0.47 9.58 -6.34
C GLY A 70 -1.05 8.59 -5.32
N LEU A 71 -1.02 8.92 -4.04
CA LEU A 71 -1.65 8.10 -3.00
C LEU A 71 -3.18 8.09 -3.09
N VAL A 72 -3.80 9.20 -3.49
CA VAL A 72 -5.26 9.25 -3.68
C VAL A 72 -5.67 8.35 -4.83
N TYR A 73 -5.01 8.45 -6.00
CA TYR A 73 -5.30 7.54 -7.12
C TYR A 73 -5.11 6.07 -6.74
N ARG A 74 -4.05 5.74 -5.97
CA ARG A 74 -3.86 4.37 -5.45
C ARG A 74 -5.00 3.91 -4.54
N ARG A 75 -5.60 4.80 -3.75
CA ARG A 75 -6.77 4.44 -2.93
C ARG A 75 -7.98 4.22 -3.80
N CYS A 76 -8.19 5.05 -4.82
CA CYS A 76 -9.27 4.88 -5.79
C CYS A 76 -9.22 3.52 -6.51
N THR A 77 -8.04 2.94 -6.74
CA THR A 77 -7.94 1.59 -7.34
C THR A 77 -8.34 0.43 -6.41
N ASN A 78 -8.77 0.69 -5.17
CA ASN A 78 -9.19 -0.36 -4.24
C ASN A 78 -10.58 -0.90 -4.60
N CYS A 79 -10.69 -2.22 -4.85
CA CYS A 79 -11.93 -2.90 -5.21
C CYS A 79 -13.09 -2.64 -4.24
N ASN A 80 -12.80 -2.49 -2.94
CA ASN A 80 -13.84 -2.27 -1.92
C ASN A 80 -14.63 -0.96 -2.13
N LEU A 81 -14.03 0.04 -2.79
CA LEU A 81 -14.73 1.29 -3.11
C LEU A 81 -15.77 1.09 -4.22
N TYR A 82 -15.47 0.23 -5.20
CA TYR A 82 -16.33 0.01 -6.35
C TYR A 82 -17.59 -0.77 -6.01
N CYS A 83 -17.54 -1.65 -5.01
CA CYS A 83 -18.72 -2.37 -4.54
C CYS A 83 -19.81 -1.44 -3.97
N SER A 84 -19.49 -0.18 -3.66
CA SER A 84 -20.43 0.78 -3.05
C SER A 84 -20.78 1.99 -3.93
N SER A 85 -20.10 2.19 -5.07
CA SER A 85 -20.31 3.37 -5.92
C SER A 85 -21.03 3.04 -7.22
N THR A 86 -21.99 3.87 -7.62
CA THR A 86 -22.68 3.77 -8.92
C THR A 86 -21.83 4.21 -10.11
N THR A 87 -20.75 4.97 -9.88
CA THR A 87 -19.89 5.48 -10.94
C THR A 87 -18.76 4.51 -11.25
N SER A 88 -18.77 3.92 -12.45
CA SER A 88 -17.65 3.14 -12.97
C SER A 88 -16.48 4.06 -13.31
N GLN A 89 -15.41 4.05 -12.49
CA GLN A 89 -14.15 4.69 -12.84
C GLN A 89 -13.22 3.68 -13.53
N ASP A 90 -12.51 4.12 -14.56
CA ASP A 90 -11.49 3.30 -15.23
C ASP A 90 -10.27 3.07 -14.30
N ILE A 91 -10.24 1.89 -13.69
CA ILE A 91 -9.16 1.43 -12.78
C ILE A 91 -7.80 1.49 -13.49
N HIS A 92 -7.73 1.15 -14.77
CA HIS A 92 -6.48 1.13 -15.51
C HIS A 92 -5.95 2.56 -15.72
N GLN A 93 -6.82 3.51 -16.04
CA GLN A 93 -6.45 4.92 -16.15
C GLN A 93 -5.96 5.47 -14.79
N LEU A 94 -6.65 5.16 -13.70
CA LEU A 94 -6.23 5.58 -12.35
C LEU A 94 -4.88 4.98 -11.96
N ALA A 95 -4.66 3.70 -12.25
CA ALA A 95 -3.38 3.03 -12.03
C ALA A 95 -2.25 3.65 -12.85
N SER A 96 -2.51 4.01 -14.10
CA SER A 96 -1.56 4.70 -14.98
C SER A 96 -1.18 6.08 -14.42
N LYS A 97 -2.17 6.91 -14.05
CA LYS A 97 -1.92 8.22 -13.41
C LYS A 97 -1.14 8.09 -12.09
N CYS A 98 -1.52 7.11 -11.26
CA CYS A 98 -0.85 6.82 -10.00
C CYS A 98 0.64 6.46 -10.22
N THR A 99 0.90 5.48 -11.09
CA THR A 99 2.26 4.99 -11.35
C THR A 99 3.13 6.08 -11.97
N ALA A 100 2.61 6.87 -12.91
CA ALA A 100 3.32 8.00 -13.51
C ALA A 100 3.77 9.03 -12.46
N LEU A 101 2.86 9.49 -11.59
CA LEU A 101 3.19 10.43 -10.51
C LEU A 101 4.21 9.84 -9.53
N LEU A 102 4.04 8.58 -9.11
CA LEU A 102 4.96 7.95 -8.18
C LEU A 102 6.35 7.72 -8.80
N PHE A 103 6.47 7.46 -10.10
CA PHE A 103 7.78 7.44 -10.77
C PHE A 103 8.41 8.80 -10.78
N GLU A 104 7.65 9.85 -11.10
CA GLU A 104 8.18 11.22 -11.11
C GLU A 104 8.72 11.61 -9.72
N VAL A 105 7.96 11.35 -8.66
CA VAL A 105 8.41 11.55 -7.27
C VAL A 105 9.61 10.67 -6.94
N GLY A 106 9.61 9.40 -7.35
CA GLY A 106 10.71 8.46 -7.15
C GLY A 106 12.02 8.88 -7.82
N GLU A 107 11.94 9.58 -8.95
CA GLU A 107 13.08 10.01 -9.74
C GLU A 107 13.59 11.39 -9.33
N LYS A 108 12.68 12.31 -8.99
CA LYS A 108 13.01 13.74 -8.81
C LYS A 108 12.84 14.27 -7.38
N GLY A 109 12.01 13.62 -6.54
CA GLY A 109 11.75 14.06 -5.16
C GLY A 109 12.98 14.03 -4.25
N ASP A 110 12.85 14.47 -3.00
CA ASP A 110 13.93 14.29 -2.02
C ASP A 110 14.09 12.81 -1.63
N LYS A 111 15.22 12.48 -0.99
CA LYS A 111 15.57 11.10 -0.64
C LYS A 111 14.47 10.37 0.16
N TYR A 112 13.79 11.06 1.06
CA TYR A 112 12.72 10.47 1.87
C TYR A 112 11.49 10.15 0.99
N LEU A 113 11.02 11.13 0.20
CA LEU A 113 9.90 10.92 -0.72
C LEU A 113 10.20 9.87 -1.79
N ARG A 114 11.43 9.81 -2.32
CA ARG A 114 11.84 8.78 -3.29
C ARG A 114 11.66 7.37 -2.73
N GLY A 115 12.11 7.15 -1.49
CA GLY A 115 11.96 5.86 -0.80
C GLY A 115 10.49 5.46 -0.65
N LEU A 116 9.64 6.40 -0.24
CA LEU A 116 8.21 6.16 -0.09
C LEU A 116 7.53 5.87 -1.43
N ALA A 117 7.79 6.69 -2.45
CA ALA A 117 7.18 6.55 -3.77
C ALA A 117 7.50 5.20 -4.42
N TYR A 118 8.77 4.79 -4.41
CA TYR A 118 9.13 3.45 -4.91
C TYR A 118 8.51 2.33 -4.07
N SER A 119 8.38 2.50 -2.75
CA SER A 119 7.71 1.49 -1.91
C SER A 119 6.23 1.29 -2.29
N HIS A 120 5.54 2.38 -2.68
CA HIS A 120 4.18 2.30 -3.21
C HIS A 120 4.13 1.67 -4.60
N LEU A 121 5.08 1.98 -5.49
CA LEU A 121 5.21 1.31 -6.80
C LEU A 121 5.41 -0.20 -6.64
N VAL A 122 6.25 -0.63 -5.69
CA VAL A 122 6.40 -2.05 -5.33
C VAL A 122 5.05 -2.63 -4.94
N SER A 123 4.31 -1.97 -4.03
CA SER A 123 2.99 -2.44 -3.62
C SER A 123 2.04 -2.62 -4.78
N ILE A 124 1.97 -1.66 -5.72
CA ILE A 124 1.05 -1.73 -6.86
C ILE A 124 1.48 -2.85 -7.81
N ARG A 125 2.78 -2.97 -8.12
CA ARG A 125 3.30 -4.00 -9.01
C ARG A 125 3.00 -5.42 -8.53
N GLN A 126 2.92 -5.64 -7.21
CA GLN A 126 2.55 -6.95 -6.67
C GLN A 126 1.13 -7.38 -7.02
N TYR A 127 0.20 -6.43 -7.10
CA TYR A 127 -1.19 -6.70 -7.51
C TYR A 127 -1.33 -6.66 -9.04
N MET A 128 -0.48 -5.90 -9.73
CA MET A 128 -0.46 -5.72 -11.18
C MET A 128 0.71 -6.45 -11.85
N ASN A 129 0.73 -7.78 -11.68
CA ASN A 129 1.84 -8.61 -12.18
C ASN A 129 1.65 -9.14 -13.61
N ARG A 130 0.57 -8.73 -14.31
CA ARG A 130 0.36 -9.11 -15.71
C ARG A 130 1.43 -8.47 -16.60
N GLU A 131 1.80 -9.17 -17.66
CA GLU A 131 2.82 -8.72 -18.62
C GLU A 131 2.37 -7.46 -19.38
N GLU A 132 1.09 -7.40 -19.75
CA GLU A 132 0.45 -6.23 -20.37
C GLU A 132 0.66 -4.94 -19.57
N GLN A 133 0.69 -5.06 -18.24
CA GLN A 133 0.85 -3.93 -17.31
C GLN A 133 2.33 -3.58 -17.07
N ALA A 134 3.28 -4.33 -17.63
CA ALA A 134 4.72 -4.07 -17.43
C ALA A 134 5.16 -2.69 -17.96
N CYS A 135 4.47 -2.18 -18.99
CA CYS A 135 4.73 -0.84 -19.52
C CYS A 135 4.50 0.26 -18.48
N LEU A 136 3.46 0.15 -17.63
CA LEU A 136 3.17 1.08 -16.53
C LEU A 136 4.34 1.20 -15.56
N PHE A 137 5.10 0.12 -15.40
CA PHE A 137 6.26 0.05 -14.51
C PHE A 137 7.59 0.31 -15.20
N LYS A 138 7.58 0.91 -16.41
CA LYS A 138 8.78 1.11 -17.23
C LYS A 138 9.58 -0.19 -17.40
N ARG A 139 8.88 -1.33 -17.50
CA ARG A 139 9.41 -2.70 -17.54
C ARG A 139 10.34 -3.06 -16.36
N LYS A 140 10.23 -2.36 -15.22
CA LYS A 140 10.99 -2.69 -14.01
C LYS A 140 10.34 -3.83 -13.26
N SER A 141 11.14 -4.84 -12.92
CA SER A 141 10.70 -5.92 -12.04
C SER A 141 10.47 -5.42 -10.61
N ILE A 142 9.69 -6.19 -9.84
CA ILE A 142 9.49 -5.93 -8.40
C ILE A 142 10.84 -5.83 -7.67
N TRP A 143 11.80 -6.68 -8.02
CA TRP A 143 13.12 -6.69 -7.41
C TRP A 143 13.91 -5.40 -7.67
N VAL A 144 13.87 -4.89 -8.91
CA VAL A 144 14.50 -3.60 -9.26
C VAL A 144 13.86 -2.45 -8.48
N LEU A 145 12.51 -2.43 -8.39
CA LEU A 145 11.78 -1.42 -7.62
C LEU A 145 12.11 -1.47 -6.12
N ILE A 146 12.25 -2.67 -5.55
CA ILE A 146 12.67 -2.84 -4.16
C ILE A 146 14.10 -2.32 -3.94
N LYS A 147 15.04 -2.59 -4.87
CA LYS A 147 16.41 -2.06 -4.79
C LYS A 147 16.41 -0.53 -4.77
N HIS A 148 15.62 0.11 -5.63
CA HIS A 148 15.44 1.56 -5.62
C HIS A 148 14.81 2.07 -4.30
N THR A 149 13.80 1.36 -3.80
CA THR A 149 13.15 1.65 -2.52
C THR A 149 14.16 1.66 -1.36
N LEU A 150 14.93 0.58 -1.21
CA LEU A 150 15.90 0.42 -0.12
C LEU A 150 17.09 1.37 -0.25
N LYS A 151 17.53 1.69 -1.48
CA LYS A 151 18.59 2.69 -1.71
C LYS A 151 18.23 4.05 -1.10
N ASN A 152 16.96 4.45 -1.20
CA ASN A 152 16.51 5.77 -0.77
C ASN A 152 15.89 5.78 0.64
N GLY A 153 15.26 4.69 1.09
CA GLY A 153 14.46 4.67 2.32
C GLY A 153 14.87 3.63 3.38
N LYS A 154 16.11 3.14 3.38
CA LYS A 154 16.56 2.08 4.34
C LYS A 154 16.39 2.41 5.83
N THR A 155 16.30 3.68 6.20
CA THR A 155 16.11 4.14 7.59
C THR A 155 14.66 4.45 7.93
N ASN A 156 13.73 4.33 6.97
CA ASN A 156 12.31 4.59 7.21
C ASN A 156 11.59 3.26 7.54
N PRO A 157 10.99 3.12 8.73
CA PRO A 157 10.30 1.89 9.12
C PRO A 157 9.13 1.54 8.18
N ALA A 158 8.38 2.52 7.67
CA ALA A 158 7.29 2.28 6.74
C ALA A 158 7.78 1.67 5.42
N VAL A 159 8.94 2.14 4.94
CA VAL A 159 9.59 1.64 3.72
C VAL A 159 10.09 0.20 3.93
N LEU A 160 10.78 -0.05 5.03
CA LEU A 160 11.27 -1.39 5.39
C LEU A 160 10.11 -2.39 5.53
N ARG A 161 9.04 -2.00 6.22
CA ARG A 161 7.82 -2.80 6.37
C ARG A 161 7.22 -3.14 5.01
N GLN A 162 7.09 -2.15 4.12
CA GLN A 162 6.51 -2.37 2.79
C GLN A 162 7.39 -3.31 1.95
N CYS A 163 8.72 -3.14 1.98
CA CYS A 163 9.64 -4.06 1.31
C CYS A 163 9.55 -5.47 1.88
N GLY A 164 9.48 -5.60 3.21
CA GLY A 164 9.34 -6.88 3.90
C GLY A 164 8.06 -7.61 3.49
N LYS A 165 6.91 -6.92 3.51
CA LYS A 165 5.64 -7.44 2.97
C LYS A 165 5.82 -7.95 1.54
N SER A 166 6.55 -7.20 0.71
CA SER A 166 6.74 -7.54 -0.69
C SER A 166 7.69 -8.71 -0.93
N PHE A 167 8.71 -8.86 -0.08
CA PHE A 167 9.63 -9.99 -0.14
C PHE A 167 9.02 -11.30 0.33
N LYS A 168 7.90 -11.30 1.07
CA LYS A 168 7.26 -12.54 1.58
C LYS A 168 7.03 -13.60 0.49
N SER A 169 6.74 -13.21 -0.75
CA SER A 169 6.56 -14.14 -1.87
C SER A 169 7.85 -14.51 -2.61
N ILE A 170 8.93 -13.74 -2.42
CA ILE A 170 10.18 -13.85 -3.20
C ILE A 170 11.29 -14.49 -2.36
N ASN A 171 11.51 -13.96 -1.15
CA ASN A 171 12.54 -14.40 -0.22
C ASN A 171 12.06 -14.12 1.22
N VAL A 172 11.57 -15.18 1.88
CA VAL A 172 10.96 -15.08 3.21
C VAL A 172 11.96 -14.68 4.30
N ASP A 173 13.21 -15.13 4.23
CA ASP A 173 14.26 -14.72 5.18
C ASP A 173 14.53 -13.22 5.10
N LYS A 174 14.65 -12.69 3.87
CA LYS A 174 14.87 -11.26 3.68
C LYS A 174 13.67 -10.44 4.13
N ALA A 175 12.46 -10.97 3.96
CA ALA A 175 11.25 -10.35 4.48
C ALA A 175 11.30 -10.23 6.01
N ILE A 176 11.65 -11.32 6.71
CA ILE A 176 11.79 -11.34 8.18
C ILE A 176 12.85 -10.32 8.63
N GLU A 177 14.06 -10.35 8.04
CA GLU A 177 15.15 -9.42 8.38
C GLU A 177 14.72 -7.95 8.25
N LEU A 178 14.02 -7.59 7.17
CA LEU A 178 13.56 -6.22 6.94
C LEU A 178 12.46 -5.80 7.90
N LEU A 179 11.53 -6.70 8.24
CA LEU A 179 10.45 -6.42 9.18
C LEU A 179 10.98 -6.29 10.61
N GLU A 180 11.93 -7.13 11.03
CA GLU A 180 12.61 -6.99 12.31
C GLU A 180 13.38 -5.67 12.41
N LYS A 181 14.10 -5.28 11.34
CA LYS A 181 14.74 -3.97 11.26
C LYS A 181 13.73 -2.83 11.37
N SER A 182 12.56 -2.96 10.73
CA SER A 182 11.49 -1.98 10.89
C SER A 182 11.03 -1.88 12.35
N LEU A 183 10.86 -2.99 13.06
CA LEU A 183 10.43 -2.99 14.46
C LEU A 183 11.46 -2.35 15.40
N LYS A 184 12.75 -2.57 15.14
CA LYS A 184 13.85 -1.92 15.88
C LYS A 184 13.81 -0.40 15.76
N LEU A 185 13.33 0.13 14.63
CA LEU A 185 13.17 1.56 14.43
C LEU A 185 11.86 2.10 15.01
N ARG A 186 10.74 1.38 14.83
CA ARG A 186 9.44 1.75 15.35
C ARG A 186 8.51 0.53 15.44
N GLN A 187 7.99 0.26 16.63
CA GLN A 187 6.97 -0.77 16.82
C GLN A 187 5.68 -0.39 16.09
N HIS A 188 5.06 -1.37 15.43
CA HIS A 188 3.82 -1.16 14.67
C HIS A 188 3.08 -2.48 14.51
N GLY A 189 1.77 -2.52 14.81
CA GLY A 189 0.96 -3.75 14.75
C GLY A 189 1.03 -4.45 13.39
N VAL A 190 0.81 -3.70 12.29
CA VAL A 190 0.94 -4.24 10.92
C VAL A 190 2.31 -4.90 10.62
N THR A 191 3.41 -4.41 11.21
CA THR A 191 4.73 -5.04 11.03
C THR A 191 4.80 -6.40 11.73
N TYR A 192 4.29 -6.48 12.95
CA TYR A 192 4.17 -7.74 13.70
C TYR A 192 3.26 -8.75 12.99
N HIS A 193 2.12 -8.31 12.46
CA HIS A 193 1.24 -9.15 11.64
C HIS A 193 1.98 -9.76 10.45
N HIS A 194 2.71 -8.94 9.69
CA HIS A 194 3.46 -9.45 8.54
C HIS A 194 4.64 -10.35 8.93
N LEU A 195 5.25 -10.16 10.10
CA LEU A 195 6.25 -11.11 10.62
C LEU A 195 5.65 -12.48 10.90
N GLY A 196 4.50 -12.53 11.59
CA GLY A 196 3.78 -13.78 11.81
C GLY A 196 3.45 -14.50 10.51
N LEU A 197 2.97 -13.78 9.50
CA LEU A 197 2.71 -14.34 8.16
C LEU A 197 3.97 -14.87 7.46
N CYS A 198 5.14 -14.23 7.65
CA CYS A 198 6.39 -14.71 7.08
C CYS A 198 6.88 -15.99 7.79
N LEU A 199 6.74 -16.06 9.11
CA LEU A 199 7.15 -17.23 9.90
C LEU A 199 6.30 -18.46 9.59
N ILE A 200 4.98 -18.31 9.50
CA ILE A 200 4.09 -19.41 9.07
C ILE A 200 4.49 -19.91 7.70
N LYS A 201 4.72 -18.99 6.76
CA LYS A 201 5.15 -19.37 5.40
C LYS A 201 6.49 -20.09 5.40
N LYS A 202 7.40 -19.72 6.30
CA LYS A 202 8.70 -20.39 6.45
C LYS A 202 8.53 -21.80 7.06
N ALA A 203 7.68 -21.95 8.07
CA ALA A 203 7.34 -23.25 8.66
C ALA A 203 6.73 -24.19 7.61
N ASP A 204 5.77 -23.69 6.84
CA ASP A 204 5.13 -24.40 5.73
C ASP A 204 6.13 -24.87 4.67
N PHE A 205 7.07 -24.02 4.27
CA PHE A 205 8.13 -24.41 3.34
C PHE A 205 9.07 -25.48 3.92
N LEU A 206 9.36 -25.43 5.22
CA LEU A 206 10.21 -26.42 5.88
C LEU A 206 9.51 -27.77 5.98
N ALA A 207 8.25 -27.80 6.43
CA ALA A 207 7.45 -29.01 6.54
C ALA A 207 7.32 -29.75 5.19
N ASN A 208 7.22 -29.00 4.10
CA ASN A 208 7.09 -29.55 2.75
C ASN A 208 8.41 -29.87 2.05
N GLY A 209 9.57 -29.69 2.71
CA GLY A 209 10.88 -29.82 2.05
C GLY A 209 11.13 -28.83 0.91
N ARG A 210 10.26 -27.81 0.73
CA ARG A 210 10.38 -26.77 -0.30
C ARG A 210 11.40 -25.69 0.09
N TYR A 211 11.81 -25.67 1.35
CA TYR A 211 12.79 -24.72 1.86
C TYR A 211 14.22 -25.12 1.48
N LYS A 212 14.64 -24.71 0.28
CA LYS A 212 16.06 -24.77 -0.09
C LYS A 212 16.80 -23.70 0.71
N THR A 213 17.49 -24.10 1.78
CA THR A 213 18.45 -23.22 2.46
C THR A 213 19.44 -22.74 1.41
N ASN A 214 19.36 -21.46 1.05
CA ASN A 214 20.17 -20.83 0.00
C ASN A 214 21.65 -20.67 0.42
N ASN A 215 22.26 -21.69 1.04
CA ASN A 215 23.69 -21.74 1.26
C ASN A 215 24.48 -21.69 -0.07
N SER A 216 23.86 -22.06 -1.19
CA SER A 216 24.46 -21.95 -2.53
C SER A 216 24.49 -20.53 -3.10
N HIS A 217 23.53 -19.66 -2.79
CA HIS A 217 23.54 -18.27 -3.29
C HIS A 217 24.52 -17.36 -2.54
N ARG A 218 24.93 -17.72 -1.31
CA ARG A 218 25.98 -16.99 -0.58
C ARG A 218 27.34 -17.06 -1.30
N LYS A 219 27.61 -18.10 -2.10
CA LYS A 219 28.84 -18.21 -2.90
C LYS A 219 28.85 -17.38 -4.18
N ARG A 220 27.70 -17.06 -4.78
CA ARG A 220 27.65 -16.28 -6.04
C ARG A 220 27.64 -14.76 -5.84
N PHE A 221 27.10 -14.27 -4.73
CA PHE A 221 27.06 -12.83 -4.47
C PHE A 221 28.39 -12.22 -4.02
N THR A 222 29.31 -13.04 -3.51
CA THR A 222 30.67 -12.60 -3.13
C THR A 222 31.65 -12.57 -4.30
N GLN A 223 31.39 -13.29 -5.40
CA GLN A 223 32.29 -13.30 -6.56
C GLN A 223 32.01 -12.20 -7.60
N SER A 224 30.80 -11.62 -7.66
CA SER A 224 30.47 -10.60 -8.68
C SER A 224 30.68 -9.14 -8.22
N HIS A 225 31.21 -8.90 -7.02
CA HIS A 225 31.38 -7.53 -6.49
C HIS A 225 32.81 -7.19 -6.04
N THR A 226 33.77 -8.10 -6.18
CA THR A 226 35.19 -7.83 -5.91
C THR A 226 36.01 -7.42 -7.14
N SER A 227 35.46 -7.51 -8.36
CA SER A 227 36.17 -7.08 -9.58
C SER A 227 36.03 -5.58 -9.92
N ASP A 228 35.08 -4.85 -9.31
CA ASP A 228 34.78 -3.45 -9.70
C ASP A 228 35.08 -2.40 -8.61
N LEU A 229 35.59 -2.79 -7.45
CA LEU A 229 35.84 -1.87 -6.32
C LEU A 229 37.33 -1.65 -5.98
N ASN A 230 38.26 -2.27 -6.71
CA ASN A 230 39.70 -2.08 -6.52
C ASN A 230 40.31 -0.95 -7.37
N SER A 231 39.53 -0.20 -8.16
CA SER A 231 40.05 0.90 -9.00
C SER A 231 39.82 2.31 -8.45
N ARG A 232 39.24 2.47 -7.25
CA ARG A 232 39.00 3.79 -6.64
C ARG A 232 39.21 3.81 -5.12
N LYS A 233 40.46 3.68 -4.70
CA LYS A 233 40.92 4.10 -3.36
C LYS A 233 42.17 4.97 -3.50
N LYS A 234 41.97 6.26 -3.73
CA LYS A 234 42.88 7.32 -3.29
C LYS A 234 42.06 8.53 -2.85
N ASN A 235 42.39 8.99 -1.64
CA ASN A 235 42.13 10.31 -1.05
C ASN A 235 40.68 10.66 -0.70
N LEU A 236 40.38 10.66 0.60
CA LEU A 236 39.88 11.84 1.32
C LEU A 236 39.83 11.56 2.84
N ASN A 237 40.79 12.15 3.54
CA ASN A 237 40.74 12.45 4.97
C ASN A 237 39.93 13.74 5.14
N SER A 238 38.90 13.73 5.98
CA SER A 238 38.49 14.92 6.76
C SER A 238 37.41 14.54 7.79
N SER A 239 37.79 14.62 9.07
CA SER A 239 37.05 15.11 10.24
C SER A 239 35.51 15.08 10.25
N LEU A 240 34.96 14.28 11.16
CA LEU A 240 33.59 14.40 11.68
C LEU A 240 33.48 15.56 12.70
N PRO A 241 32.34 16.27 12.72
CA PRO A 241 31.78 16.79 13.96
C PRO A 241 30.56 15.96 14.38
N GLN A 242 30.53 15.65 15.69
CA GLN A 242 29.35 15.14 16.37
C GLN A 242 28.29 16.24 16.46
N SER A 243 27.05 15.93 16.10
CA SER A 243 25.89 16.76 16.46
C SER A 243 24.71 15.86 16.83
N SER A 244 24.30 15.92 18.09
CA SER A 244 23.04 15.46 18.62
C SER A 244 21.87 16.21 17.96
N PHE A 245 20.85 15.48 17.49
CA PHE A 245 19.59 16.09 17.04
C PHE A 245 18.38 15.40 17.67
N LEU A 246 17.67 16.20 18.47
CA LEU A 246 16.29 16.01 18.91
C LEU A 246 15.34 16.29 17.73
N LEU A 247 14.22 15.57 17.69
CA LEU A 247 13.09 15.77 16.76
C LEU A 247 12.46 17.16 16.95
N PRO A 248 12.11 17.91 15.90
CA PRO A 248 11.24 19.07 16.04
C PRO A 248 9.78 18.73 15.70
N SER A 249 8.93 18.97 16.70
CA SER A 249 7.52 19.33 16.54
C SER A 249 7.37 20.67 15.79
N SER A 250 6.30 20.75 15.02
CA SER A 250 5.69 21.93 14.36
C SER A 250 6.48 22.67 13.25
N LEU A 251 5.76 22.85 12.14
CA LEU A 251 6.11 23.67 10.99
C LEU A 251 6.35 25.14 11.40
N ARG A 252 7.59 25.63 11.25
CA ARG A 252 7.89 27.05 10.96
C ARG A 252 9.32 27.25 10.43
N ASN A 253 9.37 27.86 9.24
CA ASN A 253 10.41 28.68 8.61
C ASN A 253 11.88 28.20 8.53
N SER A 254 12.31 27.89 7.30
CA SER A 254 13.47 28.55 6.65
C SER A 254 13.55 28.12 5.18
N THR A 255 13.23 29.03 4.26
CA THR A 255 13.75 28.96 2.88
C THR A 255 14.56 30.22 2.65
N LYS A 256 15.87 30.03 2.44
CA LYS A 256 16.79 31.06 2.00
C LYS A 256 16.49 31.41 0.54
N SER A 257 16.47 32.71 0.31
CA SER A 257 16.50 33.42 -0.96
C SER A 257 17.44 32.78 -1.99
N LEU A 258 16.93 32.59 -3.21
CA LEU A 258 17.73 32.64 -4.44
C LEU A 258 16.91 33.38 -5.50
N HIS A 259 17.60 34.32 -6.16
CA HIS A 259 17.06 35.30 -7.08
C HIS A 259 16.46 34.75 -8.37
N SER A 260 15.47 35.51 -8.81
CA SER A 260 14.86 35.71 -10.13
C SER A 260 15.62 35.28 -11.38
N SER A 261 14.88 34.69 -12.32
CA SER A 261 14.93 35.11 -13.72
C SER A 261 13.55 34.98 -14.37
N SER A 262 13.12 36.08 -14.96
CA SER A 262 11.84 36.35 -15.61
C SER A 262 11.54 35.40 -16.77
N ILE A 263 10.32 34.87 -16.83
CA ILE A 263 9.74 34.32 -18.07
C ILE A 263 8.36 34.91 -18.25
N LYS A 264 8.19 35.54 -19.42
CA LYS A 264 7.00 36.23 -19.88
C LYS A 264 5.82 35.27 -20.01
N SER A 265 4.68 35.75 -19.57
CA SER A 265 3.36 35.16 -19.78
C SER A 265 2.93 35.32 -21.24
N GLU A 266 2.65 34.21 -21.91
CA GLU A 266 1.72 34.18 -23.03
C GLU A 266 0.49 33.37 -22.62
N SER A 267 -0.58 34.10 -22.39
CA SER A 267 -1.94 33.61 -22.31
C SER A 267 -2.48 33.40 -23.72
N SER A 268 -2.92 32.19 -24.05
CA SER A 268 -3.82 31.98 -25.18
C SER A 268 -4.88 30.94 -24.83
N ASN A 269 -6.10 31.46 -24.65
CA ASN A 269 -7.39 30.90 -25.01
C ASN A 269 -7.43 29.43 -25.47
N PHE A 270 -8.21 28.62 -24.76
CA PHE A 270 -8.85 27.45 -25.38
C PHE A 270 -10.25 27.25 -24.79
N SER A 271 -11.23 27.82 -25.50
CA SER A 271 -12.66 27.50 -25.38
C SER A 271 -13.15 27.06 -26.75
N GLN A 272 -14.03 26.06 -26.73
CA GLN A 272 -14.99 25.67 -27.76
C GLN A 272 -14.46 25.06 -29.07
N SER A 273 -14.76 23.76 -29.22
CA SER A 273 -15.32 23.24 -30.46
C SER A 273 -16.18 22.00 -30.15
N ILE A 274 -17.48 22.21 -29.97
CA ILE A 274 -18.49 21.20 -30.29
C ILE A 274 -18.71 21.34 -31.79
N SER A 275 -18.28 20.35 -32.56
CA SER A 275 -18.61 20.23 -33.97
C SER A 275 -19.47 18.99 -34.17
N GLU A 276 -20.69 19.25 -34.58
CA GLU A 276 -21.65 18.34 -35.19
C GLU A 276 -20.97 17.47 -36.25
N ASN A 277 -21.19 16.16 -36.21
CA ASN A 277 -20.97 15.31 -37.37
C ASN A 277 -22.24 14.58 -37.74
N ARG A 278 -22.71 14.94 -38.94
CA ARG A 278 -23.80 14.36 -39.70
C ARG A 278 -23.63 12.85 -39.85
N THR A 279 -24.68 12.12 -39.48
CA THR A 279 -24.91 10.75 -39.88
C THR A 279 -25.41 10.71 -41.32
N ASN A 280 -24.60 10.17 -42.21
CA ASN A 280 -25.05 9.54 -43.45
C ASN A 280 -24.39 8.16 -43.46
N ASN A 281 -25.16 7.09 -43.26
CA ASN A 281 -24.77 5.80 -43.83
C ASN A 281 -25.96 4.89 -44.10
N LYS A 282 -25.88 4.32 -45.30
CA LYS A 282 -26.85 3.46 -45.97
C LYS A 282 -26.97 2.10 -45.30
N SER A 283 -28.15 1.55 -45.50
CA SER A 283 -28.62 0.19 -45.21
C SER A 283 -27.70 -0.93 -45.71
N SER A 284 -27.52 -1.96 -44.87
CA SER A 284 -27.52 -3.36 -45.31
C SER A 284 -27.70 -4.33 -44.12
N GLN A 285 -28.91 -4.92 -44.06
CA GLN A 285 -29.31 -6.28 -43.64
C GLN A 285 -28.93 -6.87 -42.25
N PRO A 286 -29.82 -7.72 -41.67
CA PRO A 286 -29.77 -8.11 -40.26
C PRO A 286 -29.08 -9.47 -40.06
N TYR A 287 -28.16 -9.54 -39.09
CA TYR A 287 -27.75 -10.80 -38.48
C TYR A 287 -28.27 -10.85 -37.03
N ASN A 288 -29.31 -11.67 -36.84
CA ASN A 288 -29.76 -12.12 -35.53
C ASN A 288 -28.62 -12.90 -34.86
N LYS A 289 -27.98 -12.32 -33.84
CA LYS A 289 -27.20 -13.05 -32.86
C LYS A 289 -27.86 -12.87 -31.48
N PRO A 290 -28.18 -13.96 -30.77
CA PRO A 290 -28.80 -13.87 -29.46
C PRO A 290 -27.89 -13.12 -28.50
N ALA A 291 -28.49 -12.31 -27.64
CA ALA A 291 -27.85 -11.55 -26.58
C ALA A 291 -26.93 -12.48 -25.77
N GLY A 292 -25.64 -12.42 -26.05
CA GLY A 292 -24.62 -13.04 -25.23
C GLY A 292 -24.63 -12.34 -23.88
N SER A 293 -24.96 -13.12 -22.85
CA SER A 293 -24.67 -12.81 -21.45
C SER A 293 -23.38 -12.01 -21.35
N THR A 294 -23.47 -10.77 -20.90
CA THR A 294 -22.32 -10.02 -20.41
C THR A 294 -21.84 -10.71 -19.14
N ASN A 295 -21.12 -11.81 -19.31
CA ASN A 295 -20.23 -12.32 -18.29
C ASN A 295 -19.28 -11.17 -17.98
N LEU A 296 -19.53 -10.49 -16.86
CA LEU A 296 -18.56 -9.64 -16.20
C LEU A 296 -17.33 -10.52 -16.00
N GLY A 297 -16.36 -10.40 -16.90
CA GLY A 297 -15.10 -11.15 -16.92
C GLY A 297 -14.22 -10.79 -15.74
N LEU A 298 -14.72 -11.03 -14.53
CA LEU A 298 -13.93 -11.11 -13.32
C LEU A 298 -13.19 -12.44 -13.41
N ASP A 299 -12.05 -12.42 -14.11
CA ASP A 299 -11.09 -13.52 -14.09
C ASP A 299 -10.92 -14.00 -12.64
N ASN A 300 -11.21 -15.28 -12.39
CA ASN A 300 -11.04 -15.94 -11.08
C ASN A 300 -9.62 -15.80 -10.49
N ASP A 301 -8.65 -15.34 -11.29
CA ASP A 301 -7.31 -14.97 -10.85
C ASP A 301 -7.27 -13.88 -9.78
N PHE A 302 -8.26 -12.97 -9.72
CA PHE A 302 -8.30 -11.97 -8.65
C PHE A 302 -8.59 -12.59 -7.27
N LEU A 303 -9.34 -13.70 -7.25
CA LEU A 303 -9.68 -14.42 -6.02
C LEU A 303 -8.65 -15.48 -5.65
N LYS A 304 -7.74 -15.90 -6.55
CA LYS A 304 -6.68 -16.88 -6.23
C LYS A 304 -5.86 -16.58 -4.96
N PRO A 305 -5.54 -15.33 -4.58
CA PRO A 305 -4.87 -15.03 -3.32
C PRO A 305 -5.73 -15.33 -2.08
N TYR A 306 -7.05 -15.41 -2.26
CA TYR A 306 -8.07 -15.64 -1.24
C TYR A 306 -8.61 -17.08 -1.26
N VAL A 307 -8.39 -17.83 -2.34
CA VAL A 307 -8.67 -19.27 -2.39
C VAL A 307 -7.71 -19.97 -1.43
N VAL A 308 -8.30 -20.53 -0.37
CA VAL A 308 -7.60 -21.21 0.71
C VAL A 308 -6.83 -22.40 0.13
N SER A 309 -5.50 -22.35 0.22
CA SER A 309 -4.61 -23.51 0.03
C SER A 309 -5.16 -24.69 0.81
N GLN A 310 -5.15 -25.90 0.23
CA GLN A 310 -5.42 -27.13 0.97
C GLN A 310 -4.62 -27.09 2.28
N ILE A 311 -5.34 -27.32 3.38
CA ILE A 311 -4.87 -27.00 4.71
C ILE A 311 -3.97 -28.13 5.16
N GLU A 312 -2.67 -27.95 4.98
CA GLU A 312 -1.67 -28.78 5.66
C GLU A 312 -1.67 -28.42 7.15
N GLN A 313 -1.76 -29.45 8.00
CA GLN A 313 -1.62 -29.29 9.44
C GLN A 313 -0.19 -28.84 9.76
N LEU A 314 -0.08 -27.81 10.61
CA LEU A 314 1.19 -27.33 11.12
C LEU A 314 1.42 -27.88 12.52
N ASP A 315 2.66 -28.28 12.83
CA ASP A 315 3.02 -28.71 14.19
C ASP A 315 2.85 -27.54 15.19
N PRO A 316 1.97 -27.65 16.20
CA PRO A 316 1.81 -26.62 17.23
C PRO A 316 3.08 -26.35 18.03
N ASN A 317 4.01 -27.30 18.08
CA ASN A 317 5.27 -27.20 18.83
C ASN A 317 6.42 -26.64 18.00
N ASP A 318 6.23 -26.40 16.70
CA ASP A 318 7.25 -25.80 15.85
C ASP A 318 7.61 -24.38 16.36
N LYS A 319 8.91 -24.10 16.46
CA LYS A 319 9.42 -22.84 17.00
C LYS A 319 8.93 -21.62 16.21
N LEU A 320 8.80 -21.73 14.88
CA LEU A 320 8.31 -20.65 14.02
C LEU A 320 6.81 -20.44 14.19
N VAL A 321 6.04 -21.52 14.37
CA VAL A 321 4.60 -21.47 14.68
C VAL A 321 4.34 -20.75 16.00
N ILE A 322 5.09 -21.09 17.05
CA ILE A 322 5.01 -20.43 18.36
C ILE A 322 5.36 -18.93 18.24
N GLN A 323 6.44 -18.60 17.53
CA GLN A 323 6.82 -17.20 17.29
C GLN A 323 5.78 -16.44 16.47
N ALA A 324 5.19 -17.06 15.45
CA ALA A 324 4.14 -16.43 14.64
C ALA A 324 2.92 -16.08 15.49
N LYS A 325 2.49 -17.00 16.35
CA LYS A 325 1.40 -16.80 17.32
C LYS A 325 1.71 -15.63 18.27
N HIS A 326 2.94 -15.57 18.79
CA HIS A 326 3.39 -14.44 19.61
C HIS A 326 3.25 -13.11 18.86
N TYR A 327 3.73 -13.03 17.62
CA TYR A 327 3.66 -11.80 16.83
C TYR A 327 2.24 -11.39 16.43
N PHE A 328 1.33 -12.33 16.18
CA PHE A 328 -0.08 -11.98 15.97
C PHE A 328 -0.73 -11.41 17.22
N LYS A 329 -0.51 -12.02 18.40
CA LYS A 329 -0.97 -11.47 19.68
C LYS A 329 -0.41 -10.07 19.91
N ARG A 330 0.90 -9.87 19.70
CA ARG A 330 1.53 -8.56 19.85
C ARG A 330 0.98 -7.52 18.87
N SER A 331 0.64 -7.93 17.65
CA SER A 331 -0.04 -7.06 16.68
C SER A 331 -1.39 -6.58 17.23
N LEU A 332 -2.19 -7.50 17.78
CA LEU A 332 -3.50 -7.18 18.34
C LEU A 332 -3.40 -6.29 19.58
N GLU A 333 -2.44 -6.55 20.47
CA GLU A 333 -2.18 -5.70 21.64
C GLU A 333 -1.92 -4.24 21.25
N ILE A 334 -1.03 -4.01 20.28
CA ILE A 334 -0.65 -2.65 19.84
C ILE A 334 -1.82 -1.92 19.17
N THR A 335 -2.72 -2.66 18.54
CA THR A 335 -3.90 -2.08 17.85
C THR A 335 -5.17 -2.22 18.69
N TYR A 336 -5.08 -2.52 19.99
CA TYR A 336 -6.23 -2.70 20.88
C TYR A 336 -7.31 -3.65 20.32
N GLY A 337 -6.89 -4.71 19.62
CA GLY A 337 -7.78 -5.70 19.01
C GLY A 337 -8.40 -5.30 17.67
N GLU A 338 -8.18 -4.09 17.17
CA GLU A 338 -8.84 -3.56 15.95
C GLU A 338 -8.24 -4.10 14.63
N ASN A 339 -7.07 -4.73 14.67
CA ASN A 339 -6.44 -5.29 13.47
C ASN A 339 -7.10 -6.62 13.06
N LEU A 340 -8.26 -6.51 12.42
CA LEU A 340 -9.05 -7.64 11.91
C LEU A 340 -8.22 -8.63 11.06
N PRO A 341 -7.37 -8.19 10.10
CA PRO A 341 -6.51 -9.12 9.37
C PRO A 341 -5.57 -9.95 10.26
N ALA A 342 -5.02 -9.37 11.34
CA ALA A 342 -4.18 -10.10 12.28
C ALA A 342 -5.01 -11.06 13.15
N LYS A 343 -6.22 -10.66 13.54
CA LYS A 343 -7.18 -11.49 14.26
C LYS A 343 -7.55 -12.72 13.43
N GLN A 344 -7.90 -12.52 12.17
CA GLN A 344 -8.18 -13.60 11.23
C GLN A 344 -6.96 -14.53 11.07
N SER A 345 -5.76 -13.98 10.84
CA SER A 345 -4.54 -14.80 10.70
C SER A 345 -4.20 -15.61 11.96
N LEU A 346 -4.57 -15.13 13.15
CA LEU A 346 -4.43 -15.87 14.40
C LEU A 346 -5.45 -17.01 14.49
N GLY A 347 -6.70 -16.79 14.08
CA GLY A 347 -7.71 -17.83 13.94
C GLY A 347 -7.25 -18.92 12.96
N ASP A 348 -6.75 -18.52 11.79
CA ASP A 348 -6.24 -19.43 10.76
C ASP A 348 -5.07 -20.27 11.27
N LEU A 349 -4.20 -19.67 12.10
CA LEU A 349 -3.09 -20.38 12.73
C LEU A 349 -3.60 -21.43 13.73
N TYR A 350 -4.56 -21.08 14.59
CA TYR A 350 -5.14 -22.04 15.52
C TYR A 350 -5.84 -23.19 14.80
N PHE A 351 -6.55 -22.89 13.71
CA PHE A 351 -7.20 -23.90 12.88
C PHE A 351 -6.15 -24.86 12.30
N LYS A 352 -5.06 -24.34 11.74
CA LYS A 352 -3.96 -25.13 11.16
C LYS A 352 -3.22 -26.00 12.17
N THR A 353 -3.21 -25.61 13.44
CA THR A 353 -2.57 -26.37 14.52
C THR A 353 -3.54 -27.28 15.28
N GLY A 354 -4.74 -27.53 14.75
CA GLY A 354 -5.75 -28.40 15.37
C GLY A 354 -6.42 -27.84 16.63
N CYS A 355 -6.23 -26.56 16.95
CA CYS A 355 -6.84 -25.90 18.11
C CYS A 355 -8.21 -25.29 17.75
N TYR A 356 -9.15 -26.13 17.34
CA TYR A 356 -10.38 -25.69 16.67
C TYR A 356 -11.29 -24.82 17.56
N GLU A 357 -11.34 -25.05 18.87
CA GLU A 357 -12.13 -24.25 19.81
C GLU A 357 -11.63 -22.80 19.87
N LYS A 358 -10.31 -22.63 19.89
CA LYS A 358 -9.66 -21.30 19.90
C LYS A 358 -9.82 -20.60 18.57
N ALA A 359 -9.76 -21.35 17.47
CA ALA A 359 -10.02 -20.82 16.14
C ALA A 359 -11.46 -20.30 16.03
N LEU A 360 -12.44 -21.13 16.40
CA LEU A 360 -13.86 -20.80 16.41
C LEU A 360 -14.16 -19.57 17.26
N ALA A 361 -13.59 -19.48 18.47
CA ALA A 361 -13.76 -18.33 19.34
C ALA A 361 -13.29 -17.02 18.67
N ILE A 362 -12.16 -17.05 17.96
CA ILE A 362 -11.64 -15.88 17.24
C ILE A 362 -12.52 -15.54 16.03
N TYR A 363 -12.97 -16.53 15.27
CA TYR A 363 -13.84 -16.29 14.12
C TYR A 363 -15.18 -15.69 14.56
N ASN A 364 -15.76 -16.17 15.67
CA ASN A 364 -16.98 -15.60 16.24
C ASN A 364 -16.78 -14.15 16.72
N GLN A 365 -15.61 -13.79 17.25
CA GLN A 365 -15.30 -12.39 17.56
C GLN A 365 -15.33 -11.51 16.29
N ILE A 366 -14.73 -11.97 15.19
CA ILE A 366 -14.75 -11.24 13.90
C ILE A 366 -16.19 -11.10 13.39
N ILE A 367 -16.99 -12.16 13.47
CA ILE A 367 -18.39 -12.18 13.03
C ILE A 367 -19.22 -11.18 13.84
N ASN A 368 -19.10 -11.20 15.16
CA ASN A 368 -19.85 -10.34 16.07
C ASN A 368 -19.47 -8.86 15.93
N GLU A 369 -18.23 -8.55 15.56
CA GLU A 369 -17.79 -7.17 15.30
C GLU A 369 -18.42 -6.57 14.03
N GLY A 370 -18.94 -7.39 13.10
CA GLY A 370 -19.84 -6.96 12.03
C GLY A 370 -19.33 -5.85 11.09
N ASN A 371 -18.01 -5.64 10.99
CA ASN A 371 -17.47 -4.49 10.27
C ASN A 371 -17.59 -4.68 8.74
N GLN A 372 -18.59 -4.02 8.14
CA GLN A 372 -18.90 -4.08 6.71
C GLN A 372 -17.73 -3.66 5.80
N ASN A 373 -16.76 -2.88 6.31
CA ASN A 373 -15.58 -2.50 5.54
C ASN A 373 -14.64 -3.68 5.22
N TYR A 374 -14.84 -4.83 5.87
CA TYR A 374 -14.02 -6.03 5.75
C TYR A 374 -14.85 -7.26 5.33
N ILE A 375 -15.76 -7.09 4.38
CA ILE A 375 -16.67 -8.16 3.92
C ILE A 375 -15.95 -9.47 3.57
N ILE A 376 -14.78 -9.42 2.92
CA ILE A 376 -14.00 -10.62 2.58
C ILE A 376 -13.53 -11.36 3.84
N THR A 377 -13.07 -10.61 4.85
CA THR A 377 -12.64 -11.18 6.14
C THR A 377 -13.83 -11.77 6.90
N LEU A 378 -15.00 -11.11 6.85
CA LEU A 378 -16.22 -11.61 7.48
C LEU A 378 -16.69 -12.92 6.83
N LEU A 379 -16.75 -12.98 5.50
CA LEU A 379 -17.11 -14.20 4.76
C LEU A 379 -16.16 -15.34 5.06
N SER A 380 -14.86 -15.06 5.08
CA SER A 380 -13.85 -16.06 5.43
C SER A 380 -14.01 -16.53 6.89
N ALA A 381 -14.27 -15.64 7.84
CA ALA A 381 -14.49 -16.01 9.23
C ALA A 381 -15.72 -16.92 9.41
N LEU A 382 -16.83 -16.63 8.70
CA LEU A 382 -18.02 -17.50 8.68
C LEU A 382 -17.70 -18.90 8.14
N GLU A 383 -17.00 -18.98 7.01
CA GLU A 383 -16.58 -20.25 6.40
C GLU A 383 -15.71 -21.08 7.36
N PHE A 384 -14.69 -20.45 7.96
CA PHE A 384 -13.76 -21.15 8.85
C PHE A 384 -14.37 -21.45 10.22
N ALA A 385 -15.35 -20.69 10.70
CA ALA A 385 -16.14 -21.07 11.88
C ALA A 385 -16.90 -22.37 11.63
N GLY A 386 -17.59 -22.48 10.49
CA GLY A 386 -18.28 -23.71 10.09
C GLY A 386 -17.33 -24.91 9.96
N LYS A 387 -16.18 -24.71 9.31
CA LYS A 387 -15.13 -25.74 9.22
C LYS A 387 -14.58 -26.15 10.59
N SER A 388 -14.44 -25.21 11.53
CA SER A 388 -13.96 -25.51 12.88
C SER A 388 -14.93 -26.41 13.63
N LEU A 389 -16.23 -26.11 13.55
CA LEU A 389 -17.28 -26.94 14.14
C LEU A 389 -17.30 -28.34 13.54
N GLN A 390 -17.22 -28.45 12.21
CA GLN A 390 -17.16 -29.75 11.54
C GLN A 390 -15.98 -30.60 12.05
N ARG A 391 -14.78 -30.00 12.13
CA ARG A 391 -13.58 -30.72 12.63
C ARG A 391 -13.71 -31.15 14.09
N MET A 392 -14.34 -30.34 14.93
CA MET A 392 -14.59 -30.69 16.33
C MET A 392 -15.52 -31.92 16.44
N CYS A 393 -16.58 -31.98 15.64
CA CYS A 393 -17.46 -33.14 15.58
C CYS A 393 -16.71 -34.41 15.14
N GLU A 394 -15.94 -34.33 14.05
CA GLU A 394 -15.11 -35.46 13.55
C GLU A 394 -14.14 -35.99 14.62
N THR A 395 -13.51 -35.11 15.40
CA THR A 395 -12.58 -35.53 16.47
C THR A 395 -13.29 -36.12 17.69
N SER A 396 -14.54 -35.73 17.95
CA SER A 396 -15.31 -36.24 19.09
C SER A 396 -15.75 -37.69 18.88
N GLU A 397 -16.14 -38.06 17.66
CA GLU A 397 -16.54 -39.42 17.29
C GLU A 397 -15.37 -40.40 17.41
N LEU A 398 -14.16 -39.97 17.03
CA LEU A 398 -12.95 -40.79 17.13
C LEU A 398 -12.45 -41.01 18.56
N SER A 399 -12.96 -40.25 19.53
CA SER A 399 -12.55 -40.33 20.93
C SER A 399 -13.42 -41.25 21.79
N GLN A 400 -14.48 -41.85 21.22
CA GLN A 400 -15.23 -42.90 21.91
C GLN A 400 -14.41 -44.20 21.88
N PRO A 401 -14.05 -44.78 23.04
CA PRO A 401 -13.40 -46.08 23.08
C PRO A 401 -14.32 -47.11 22.44
N GLU A 402 -13.79 -47.93 21.53
CA GLU A 402 -14.48 -49.13 21.06
C GLU A 402 -14.79 -50.00 22.28
N GLU A 403 -16.08 -50.10 22.66
CA GLU A 403 -16.56 -50.95 23.74
C GLU A 403 -16.45 -52.45 23.39
#